data_AF-A0A537J652-F1
#
_entry.id   AF-A0A537J652-F1
#
_cell.length_a   1.000
_cell.length_b   1.000
_cell.length_c   1.000
_cell.angle_alpha   90.00
_cell.angle_beta   90.00
_cell.angle_gamma   90.00
#
_symmetry.space_group_name_H-M   'P 1'
#
loop_
_entity.id
_entity.type
_entity.pdbx_description
1 polymer ?
#
loop_
_entity_poly.entity_id
_entity_poly.type
_entity_poly.pdbx_seq_one_letter_code
_entity_poly.pdbx_strand_id
1 'polypeptide(L)'
;MANVMNAETFLPPIEKPQGLMMRLAYYFTRRQFGKVLTPLKVHSARLPIAFGQFYAKVATLDKKLLLPPETVLLIRERVARINVCLFCIDIGRWATIQASMNQAKFDALEHYRTNPLFTEAERAALDYVTELT
;
A
#
# COMPACT_ATOMS: atom_id res chain seq x y z
N MET A 1 15.38 -21.83 -4.56
CA MET A 1 14.51 -21.28 -3.50
C MET A 1 15.36 -20.36 -2.65
N ALA A 2 15.46 -19.08 -3.03
CA ALA A 2 16.23 -18.10 -2.29
C ALA A 2 15.53 -17.83 -0.95
N ASN A 3 16.34 -17.76 0.11
CA ASN A 3 15.92 -17.62 1.49
C ASN A 3 15.20 -16.28 1.73
N VAL A 4 13.86 -16.26 1.63
CA VAL A 4 13.01 -15.07 1.87
C VAL A 4 12.95 -14.69 3.37
N MET A 5 13.64 -15.41 4.26
CA MET A 5 13.45 -15.27 5.71
C MET A 5 14.24 -14.14 6.38
N ASN A 6 15.17 -13.47 5.70
CA ASN A 6 15.89 -12.29 6.25
C ASN A 6 15.78 -11.07 5.31
N ALA A 7 14.57 -10.55 5.11
CA ALA A 7 14.41 -9.22 4.50
C ALA A 7 14.77 -8.15 5.55
N GLU A 8 16.06 -8.01 5.85
CA GLU A 8 16.56 -6.90 6.65
C GLU A 8 16.47 -5.59 5.85
N THR A 9 15.88 -4.57 6.45
CA THR A 9 15.86 -3.24 5.84
C THR A 9 17.26 -2.66 5.85
N PHE A 10 17.65 -1.96 4.76
CA PHE A 10 18.99 -1.35 4.65
C PHE A 10 19.36 -0.46 5.85
N LEU A 11 18.39 0.32 6.35
CA LEU A 11 18.54 1.03 7.62
C LEU A 11 17.89 0.23 8.75
N PRO A 12 18.53 0.14 9.93
CA PRO A 12 17.96 -0.59 11.05
C PRO A 12 16.63 0.06 11.50
N PRO A 13 15.59 -0.75 11.79
CA PRO A 13 14.34 -0.23 12.32
C PRO A 13 14.54 0.44 13.69
N ILE A 14 13.87 1.57 13.92
CA ILE A 14 13.82 2.20 15.25
C ILE A 14 12.72 1.50 16.07
N GLU A 15 13.12 0.71 17.07
CA GLU A 15 12.17 0.00 17.92
C GLU A 15 11.59 0.87 19.05
N LYS A 16 12.39 1.83 19.52
CA LYS A 16 12.04 2.72 20.64
C LYS A 16 12.00 4.17 20.15
N PRO A 17 10.83 4.68 19.72
CA PRO A 17 10.73 6.05 19.24
C PRO A 17 10.93 7.05 20.37
N GLN A 18 11.61 8.16 20.07
CA GLN A 18 11.77 9.30 20.97
C GLN A 18 10.62 10.30 20.80
N GLY A 19 10.26 10.97 21.90
CA GLY A 19 9.19 11.98 21.91
C GLY A 19 7.77 11.40 21.98
N LEU A 20 6.85 12.17 22.56
CA LEU A 20 5.47 11.76 22.77
C LEU A 20 4.73 11.51 21.45
N MET A 21 4.92 12.39 20.47
CA MET A 21 4.24 12.29 19.16
C MET A 21 4.53 10.97 18.45
N MET A 22 5.81 10.55 18.39
CA MET A 22 6.18 9.30 17.73
C MET A 22 5.76 8.06 18.53
N ARG A 23 5.75 8.13 19.87
CA ARG A 23 5.18 7.06 20.71
C ARG A 23 3.69 6.86 20.43
N LEU A 24 2.94 7.96 20.30
CA LEU A 24 1.53 7.91 19.91
C LEU A 24 1.36 7.36 18.50
N ALA A 25 2.15 7.82 17.52
CA ALA A 25 2.12 7.29 16.16
C ALA A 25 2.33 5.76 16.14
N TYR A 26 3.32 5.26 16.89
CA TYR A 26 3.60 3.82 17.03
C TYR A 26 2.44 3.06 17.67
N TYR A 27 1.84 3.62 18.72
CA TYR A 27 0.68 3.03 19.37
C TYR A 27 -0.52 2.91 18.42
N PHE A 28 -0.86 3.99 17.71
CA PHE A 28 -2.00 4.00 16.79
C PHE A 28 -1.79 3.09 15.58
N THR A 29 -0.59 3.07 14.98
CA THR A 29 -0.32 2.12 13.89
C THR A 29 -0.39 0.68 14.37
N ARG A 30 0.08 0.37 15.58
CA ARG A 30 0.01 -0.99 16.12
C ARG A 30 -1.44 -1.40 16.35
N ARG A 31 -2.25 -0.49 16.88
CA ARG A 31 -3.68 -0.72 17.10
C ARG A 31 -4.44 -0.94 15.79
N GLN A 32 -4.10 -0.21 14.73
CA GLN A 32 -4.80 -0.31 13.44
C GLN A 32 -4.36 -1.52 12.62
N PHE A 33 -3.06 -1.82 12.56
CA PHE A 33 -2.49 -2.83 11.66
C PHE A 33 -2.02 -4.11 12.39
N GLY A 34 -2.18 -4.19 13.71
CA GLY A 34 -1.64 -5.27 14.56
C GLY A 34 -0.11 -5.18 14.78
N LYS A 35 0.60 -4.43 13.95
CA LYS A 35 2.04 -4.19 14.02
C LYS A 35 2.38 -2.74 13.68
N VAL A 36 3.57 -2.30 14.08
CA VAL A 36 4.10 -1.00 13.63
C VAL A 36 4.61 -1.18 12.21
N LEU A 37 4.08 -0.40 11.26
CA LEU A 37 4.49 -0.48 9.86
C LEU A 37 5.99 -0.24 9.70
N THR A 38 6.68 -1.08 8.95
CA THR A 38 8.13 -0.97 8.71
C THR A 38 8.54 0.41 8.17
N PRO A 39 7.82 1.03 7.20
CA PRO A 39 8.05 2.42 6.78
C PRO A 39 8.08 3.45 7.93
N LEU A 40 7.24 3.26 8.95
CA LEU A 40 7.21 4.13 10.12
C LEU A 40 8.48 3.97 10.97
N LYS A 41 8.96 2.73 11.12
CA LYS A 41 10.18 2.39 11.89
C LYS A 41 11.47 2.79 11.18
N VAL A 42 11.44 2.88 9.85
CA VAL A 42 12.63 3.13 9.03
C VAL A 42 12.72 4.60 8.65
N HIS A 43 11.96 5.08 7.67
CA HIS A 43 12.18 6.44 7.16
C HIS A 43 11.37 7.50 7.92
N SER A 44 10.12 7.21 8.32
CA SER A 44 9.26 8.24 8.93
C SER A 44 9.70 8.63 10.33
N ALA A 45 10.22 7.70 11.15
CA ALA A 45 10.78 8.05 12.46
C ALA A 45 12.05 8.91 12.39
N ARG A 46 12.72 8.96 11.23
CA ARG A 46 13.92 9.78 10.99
C ARG A 46 13.58 11.16 10.42
N LEU A 47 12.49 11.26 9.66
CA LEU A 47 12.02 12.51 9.05
C LEU A 47 10.50 12.70 9.28
N PRO A 48 10.05 12.84 10.54
CA PRO A 48 8.63 12.75 10.90
C PRO A 48 7.77 13.85 10.29
N ILE A 49 8.28 15.08 10.22
CA ILE A 49 7.53 16.20 9.64
C ILE A 49 7.35 16.01 8.14
N ALA A 50 8.43 15.69 7.41
CA ALA A 50 8.39 15.54 5.96
C ALA A 50 7.48 14.38 5.52
N PHE A 51 7.63 13.19 6.12
CA PHE A 51 6.76 12.06 5.79
C PHE A 51 5.33 12.23 6.33
N GLY A 52 5.16 12.88 7.49
CA GLY A 52 3.84 13.24 8.00
C GLY A 52 3.07 14.14 7.04
N GLN A 53 3.72 15.18 6.50
CA GLN A 53 3.13 16.07 5.49
C GLN A 53 2.86 15.33 4.17
N PHE A 54 3.79 14.48 3.72
CA PHE A 54 3.60 13.66 2.52
C PHE A 54 2.35 12.79 2.63
N TYR A 55 2.21 12.01 3.70
CA TYR A 55 1.06 11.14 3.89
C TYR A 55 -0.25 11.91 4.11
N ALA A 56 -0.21 13.06 4.79
CA ALA A 56 -1.37 13.93 4.92
C ALA A 56 -1.83 14.47 3.55
N LYS A 57 -0.89 14.83 2.68
CA LYS A 57 -1.18 15.26 1.30
C LYS A 57 -1.77 14.11 0.49
N VAL A 58 -1.19 12.92 0.54
CA VAL A 58 -1.75 11.72 -0.13
C VAL A 58 -3.18 11.45 0.35
N ALA A 59 -3.42 11.42 1.67
CA ALA A 59 -4.76 11.21 2.23
C ALA A 59 -5.77 12.30 1.82
N THR A 60 -5.30 13.53 1.56
CA THR A 60 -6.14 14.63 1.07
C THR A 60 -6.48 14.47 -0.40
N LEU A 61 -5.54 14.01 -1.22
CA LEU A 61 -5.75 13.73 -2.64
C LEU A 61 -6.66 12.51 -2.85
N ASP A 62 -6.52 11.48 -2.03
CA ASP A 62 -7.37 10.28 -2.06
C ASP A 62 -8.86 10.62 -1.94
N LYS A 63 -9.20 11.61 -1.10
CA LYS A 63 -10.58 12.09 -0.92
C LYS A 63 -11.16 12.79 -2.15
N LYS A 64 -10.32 13.15 -3.12
CA LYS A 64 -10.73 13.83 -4.37
C LYS A 64 -10.88 12.86 -5.54
N LEU A 65 -10.59 11.58 -5.35
CA LEU A 65 -10.75 10.57 -6.40
C LEU A 65 -12.24 10.37 -6.71
N LEU A 66 -12.56 10.35 -8.00
CA LEU A 66 -13.93 10.14 -8.49
C LEU A 66 -14.18 8.70 -8.93
N LEU A 67 -13.12 7.91 -9.07
CA LEU A 67 -13.22 6.50 -9.47
C LEU A 67 -13.82 5.66 -8.33
N PRO A 68 -14.49 4.54 -8.66
CA PRO A 68 -14.94 3.58 -7.65
C PRO A 68 -13.76 3.13 -6.76
N PRO A 69 -13.95 3.01 -5.44
CA PRO A 69 -12.87 2.63 -4.52
C PRO A 69 -12.15 1.31 -4.90
N GLU A 70 -12.90 0.32 -5.40
CA GLU A 70 -12.31 -0.95 -5.87
C GLU A 70 -11.39 -0.72 -7.08
N THR A 71 -11.81 0.07 -8.07
CA THR A 71 -10.97 0.43 -9.23
C THR A 71 -9.70 1.17 -8.80
N VAL A 72 -9.79 2.09 -7.83
CA VAL A 72 -8.62 2.77 -7.26
C VAL A 72 -7.63 1.78 -6.66
N LEU A 73 -8.11 0.80 -5.88
CA LEU A 73 -7.23 -0.21 -5.28
C LEU A 73 -6.67 -1.19 -6.32
N LEU A 74 -7.41 -1.56 -7.37
CA LEU A 74 -6.90 -2.38 -8.47
C LEU A 74 -5.74 -1.68 -9.19
N ILE A 75 -5.88 -0.38 -9.46
CA ILE A 75 -4.81 0.44 -10.05
C ILE A 75 -3.57 0.43 -9.15
N ARG A 76 -3.74 0.69 -7.84
CA ARG A 76 -2.62 0.70 -6.88
C ARG A 76 -1.92 -0.65 -6.79
N GLU A 77 -2.68 -1.72 -6.73
CA GLU A 77 -2.17 -3.09 -6.68
C GLU A 77 -1.39 -3.42 -7.97
N ARG A 78 -1.88 -3.00 -9.14
CA ARG A 78 -1.18 -3.21 -10.42
C ARG A 78 0.16 -2.49 -10.46
N VAL A 79 0.18 -1.20 -10.11
CA VAL A 79 1.42 -0.39 -10.04
C VAL A 79 2.39 -0.95 -9.00
N ALA A 80 1.89 -1.40 -7.84
CA ALA A 80 2.70 -2.04 -6.82
C ALA A 80 3.38 -3.32 -7.32
N ARG A 81 2.66 -4.14 -8.10
CA ARG A 81 3.18 -5.36 -8.72
C ARG A 81 4.21 -5.08 -9.81
N ILE A 82 3.96 -4.10 -10.68
CA ILE A 82 4.93 -3.68 -11.71
C ILE A 82 6.25 -3.24 -11.06
N ASN A 83 6.15 -2.44 -9.99
CA ASN A 83 7.31 -1.96 -9.24
C ASN A 83 7.90 -2.97 -8.25
N VAL A 84 7.34 -4.19 -8.16
CA VAL A 84 7.79 -5.24 -7.23
C VAL A 84 7.84 -4.75 -5.77
N CYS A 85 6.96 -3.81 -5.38
CA CYS A 85 6.92 -3.28 -4.02
C CYS A 85 6.16 -4.25 -3.09
N LEU A 86 6.86 -5.22 -2.51
CA LEU A 86 6.25 -6.24 -1.63
C LEU A 86 5.44 -5.64 -0.47
N PHE A 87 5.92 -4.54 0.14
CA PHE A 87 5.16 -3.82 1.16
C PHE A 87 3.85 -3.25 0.61
N CYS A 88 3.90 -2.66 -0.58
CA CYS A 88 2.74 -2.02 -1.22
C CYS A 88 1.68 -3.07 -1.61
N ILE A 89 2.13 -4.24 -2.10
CA ILE A 89 1.26 -5.39 -2.41
C ILE A 89 0.58 -5.90 -1.13
N ASP A 90 1.34 -6.10 -0.03
CA ASP A 90 0.80 -6.60 1.24
C ASP A 90 -0.21 -5.62 1.87
N ILE A 91 0.15 -4.34 1.97
CA ILE A 91 -0.75 -3.33 2.57
C ILE A 91 -1.97 -3.06 1.68
N GLY A 92 -1.83 -3.16 0.35
CA GLY A 92 -2.92 -3.09 -0.60
C GLY A 92 -3.92 -4.23 -0.39
N ARG A 93 -3.43 -5.47 -0.27
CA ARG A 93 -4.25 -6.63 0.04
C ARG A 93 -4.98 -6.49 1.37
N TRP A 94 -4.31 -6.02 2.42
CA TRP A 94 -4.95 -5.71 3.70
C TRP A 94 -6.09 -4.71 3.54
N ALA A 95 -5.88 -3.62 2.79
CA ALA A 95 -6.91 -2.61 2.58
C ALA A 95 -8.14 -3.17 1.83
N THR A 96 -7.92 -3.99 0.80
CA THR A 96 -8.99 -4.70 0.07
C THR A 96 -9.82 -5.59 0.99
N ILE A 97 -9.17 -6.35 1.88
CA ILE A 97 -9.83 -7.23 2.85
C ILE A 97 -10.66 -6.39 3.84
N GLN A 98 -10.06 -5.35 4.43
CA GLN A 98 -10.76 -4.49 5.39
C GLN A 98 -11.97 -3.79 4.79
N ALA A 99 -11.92 -3.46 3.50
CA ALA A 99 -13.02 -2.86 2.76
C ALA A 99 -14.03 -3.88 2.22
N SER A 100 -13.87 -5.18 2.52
CA SER A 100 -14.75 -6.26 2.04
C SER A 100 -14.95 -6.28 0.52
N MET A 101 -13.91 -5.91 -0.23
CA MET A 101 -13.93 -5.89 -1.70
C MET A 101 -13.78 -7.30 -2.29
N ASN A 102 -14.01 -7.44 -3.60
CA ASN A 102 -13.95 -8.73 -4.27
C ASN A 102 -12.50 -9.27 -4.36
N GLN A 103 -12.09 -10.03 -3.34
CA GLN A 103 -10.73 -10.57 -3.25
C GLN A 103 -10.34 -11.43 -4.46
N ALA A 104 -11.29 -12.19 -5.04
CA ALA A 104 -11.03 -13.02 -6.22
C ALA A 104 -10.61 -12.19 -7.44
N LYS A 105 -11.11 -10.95 -7.54
CA LYS A 105 -10.70 -10.00 -8.59
C LYS A 105 -9.26 -9.56 -8.40
N PHE A 106 -8.83 -9.28 -7.16
CA PHE A 106 -7.44 -8.94 -6.86
C PHE A 106 -6.49 -10.13 -7.05
N ASP A 107 -6.94 -11.36 -6.77
CA ASP A 107 -6.18 -12.59 -7.07
C ASP A 107 -6.01 -12.80 -8.58
N ALA A 108 -7.04 -12.48 -9.36
CA ALA A 108 -7.02 -12.59 -10.81
C ALA A 108 -6.32 -11.42 -11.54
N LEU A 109 -5.74 -10.45 -10.82
CA LEU A 109 -5.23 -9.21 -11.40
C LEU A 109 -4.11 -9.43 -12.43
N GLU A 110 -3.34 -10.50 -12.35
CA GLU A 110 -2.32 -10.81 -13.37
C GLU A 110 -2.94 -11.15 -14.74
N HIS A 111 -4.18 -11.63 -14.74
CA HIS A 111 -4.92 -12.07 -15.92
C HIS A 111 -6.08 -11.11 -16.27
N TYR A 112 -6.01 -9.85 -15.83
CA TYR A 112 -7.12 -8.89 -15.97
C TYR A 112 -7.61 -8.69 -17.41
N ARG A 113 -6.72 -8.85 -18.40
CA ARG A 113 -7.04 -8.68 -19.84
C ARG A 113 -7.96 -9.72 -20.42
N THR A 114 -8.10 -10.89 -19.79
CA THR A 114 -8.94 -11.98 -20.30
C THR A 114 -9.93 -12.49 -19.26
N ASN A 115 -9.71 -12.19 -17.98
CA ASN A 115 -10.55 -12.66 -16.90
C ASN A 115 -11.91 -11.91 -16.85
N PRO A 116 -13.05 -12.62 -16.78
CA PRO A 116 -14.39 -12.01 -16.82
C PRO A 116 -14.76 -11.18 -15.58
N LEU A 117 -13.95 -11.22 -14.50
CA LEU A 117 -14.17 -10.41 -13.30
C LEU A 117 -13.92 -8.90 -13.53
N PHE A 118 -13.33 -8.52 -14.66
CA PHE A 118 -12.93 -7.16 -14.98
C PHE A 118 -13.79 -6.58 -16.08
N THR A 119 -14.27 -5.36 -15.86
CA THR A 119 -14.96 -4.56 -16.88
C THR A 119 -13.98 -3.95 -17.88
N GLU A 120 -14.48 -3.55 -19.05
CA GLU A 120 -13.67 -2.87 -20.07
C GLU A 120 -13.06 -1.54 -19.56
N ALA A 121 -13.78 -0.79 -18.73
CA ALA A 121 -13.27 0.43 -18.12
C ALA A 121 -12.09 0.16 -17.17
N GLU A 122 -12.16 -0.92 -16.40
CA GLU A 122 -11.07 -1.33 -15.51
C GLU A 122 -9.87 -1.83 -16.30
N ARG A 123 -10.10 -2.60 -17.37
CA ARG A 123 -9.05 -3.05 -18.28
C ARG A 123 -8.31 -1.87 -18.90
N ALA A 124 -9.04 -0.89 -19.43
CA ALA A 124 -8.47 0.33 -19.99
C ALA A 124 -7.64 1.11 -18.95
N ALA A 125 -8.13 1.23 -17.71
CA ALA A 125 -7.38 1.88 -16.65
C ALA A 125 -6.10 1.10 -16.27
N LEU A 126 -6.18 -0.23 -16.19
CA LEU A 126 -5.06 -1.12 -15.87
C LEU A 126 -4.00 -1.15 -16.99
N ASP A 127 -4.42 -1.10 -18.25
CA ASP A 127 -3.53 -0.96 -19.40
C ASP A 127 -2.83 0.40 -19.37
N TYR A 128 -3.58 1.49 -19.15
CA TYR A 128 -3.00 2.83 -19.04
C TYR A 128 -1.90 2.92 -17.97
N VAL A 129 -2.15 2.42 -16.76
CA VAL A 129 -1.14 2.48 -15.69
C VAL A 129 0.01 1.49 -15.90
N THR A 130 -0.20 0.43 -16.69
CA THR A 130 0.88 -0.48 -17.08
C THR A 130 1.85 0.19 -18.04
N GLU A 131 1.36 0.97 -19.00
CA GLU A 131 2.21 1.69 -19.96
C GLU A 131 2.84 2.97 -19.36
N LEU A 132 2.19 3.56 -18.36
CA LEU A 132 2.70 4.76 -17.68
C LEU A 132 3.85 4.46 -16.69
N THR A 133 3.90 3.25 -16.13
CA THR A 133 4.82 2.86 -15.04
C THR A 133 6.06 2.17 -15.58
#